data_AF-V5H118-F1
#
_entry.id   AF-V5H118-F1
#
_cell.length_a   1.000
_cell.length_b   1.000
_cell.length_c   1.000
_cell.angle_alpha   90.00
_cell.angle_beta   90.00
_cell.angle_gamma   90.00
#
_symmetry.space_group_name_H-M   'P 1'
#
loop_
_entity.id
_entity.type
_entity.pdbx_description
1 polymer ?
#
loop_
_entity_poly.entity_id
_entity_poly.type
_entity_poly.pdbx_seq_one_letter_code
_entity_poly.pdbx_strand_id
1 'polypeptide(L)'
;MKDSFEQVLKLKGQVLSVMYRFRAKNREWIWLRTSAFSFLNPYTDEVEYIVCTNTTAKSLHPSGETAAETPEQVSYQQPGLDYSLQRRDAGIYSHMLPTTHIQSEYMP
;
A
#
# COMPACT_ATOMS: atom_id res chain seq x y z
N MET A 1 3.74 -17.01 20.73
CA MET A 1 4.52 -16.07 19.88
C MET A 1 5.93 -16.58 19.62
N LYS A 2 6.66 -17.05 20.64
CA LYS A 2 7.99 -17.66 20.45
C LYS A 2 7.98 -18.76 19.38
N ASP A 3 7.06 -19.70 19.49
CA ASP A 3 6.94 -20.83 18.53
C ASP A 3 6.66 -20.36 17.10
N SER A 4 5.91 -19.25 16.94
CA SER A 4 5.66 -18.63 15.65
C SER A 4 6.94 -18.07 15.02
N PHE A 5 7.82 -17.46 15.82
CA PHE A 5 9.12 -17.00 15.34
C PHE A 5 10.05 -18.16 15.00
N GLU A 6 10.06 -19.22 15.81
CA GLU A 6 10.81 -20.43 15.49
C GLU A 6 10.36 -21.06 14.17
N GLN A 7 9.04 -21.03 13.90
CA GLN A 7 8.49 -21.51 12.64
C GLN A 7 8.92 -20.62 11.46
N VAL A 8 8.92 -19.29 11.61
CA VAL A 8 9.41 -18.35 10.57
C VAL A 8 10.88 -18.59 10.22
N LEU A 9 11.71 -18.94 11.20
CA LEU A 9 13.12 -19.30 10.95
C LEU A 9 13.25 -20.61 10.17
N LYS A 10 12.39 -21.58 10.43
CA LYS A 10 12.39 -22.88 9.71
C LYS A 10 11.92 -22.76 8.26
N LEU A 11 10.98 -21.86 7.98
CA LEU A 11 10.37 -21.72 6.65
C LEU A 11 11.16 -20.84 5.67
N LYS A 12 12.30 -20.26 6.09
CA LYS A 12 13.29 -19.54 5.25
C LYS A 12 12.68 -18.76 4.07
N GLY A 13 11.96 -17.68 4.37
CA GLY A 13 11.36 -16.79 3.36
C GLY A 13 9.85 -16.98 3.14
N GLN A 14 9.23 -18.07 3.60
CA GLN A 14 7.77 -18.15 3.57
C GLN A 14 7.13 -17.28 4.67
N VAL A 15 6.00 -16.68 4.33
CA VAL A 15 5.26 -15.80 5.24
C VAL A 15 4.35 -16.62 6.15
N LEU A 16 4.44 -16.35 7.45
CA LEU A 16 3.52 -16.85 8.48
C LEU A 16 2.70 -15.69 9.05
N SER A 17 1.39 -15.89 9.22
CA SER A 17 0.50 -14.87 9.81
C SER A 17 -0.12 -15.38 11.11
N VAL A 18 -0.02 -14.59 12.18
CA VAL A 18 -0.50 -14.95 13.51
C VAL A 18 -1.29 -13.78 14.10
N MET A 19 -2.42 -14.08 14.73
CA MET A 19 -3.22 -13.10 15.44
C MET A 19 -3.15 -13.35 16.95
N TYR A 20 -2.87 -12.31 17.73
CA TYR A 20 -2.70 -12.42 19.18
C TYR A 20 -3.10 -11.12 19.87
N ARG A 21 -3.16 -11.18 21.21
CA ARG A 21 -3.40 -10.00 22.05
C ARG A 21 -2.09 -9.27 22.30
N PHE A 22 -2.02 -8.03 21.84
CA PHE A 22 -0.89 -7.13 22.08
C PHE A 22 -1.27 -6.10 23.14
N ARG A 23 -0.36 -5.84 24.09
CA ARG A 23 -0.56 -4.83 25.13
C ARG A 23 -0.08 -3.49 24.59
N ALA A 24 -1.01 -2.60 24.25
CA ALA A 24 -0.71 -1.27 23.76
C ALA A 24 -0.15 -0.37 24.88
N LYS A 25 0.44 0.78 24.50
CA LYS A 25 1.06 1.74 25.44
C LYS A 25 0.09 2.25 26.51
N ASN A 26 -1.18 2.42 26.15
CA ASN A 26 -2.27 2.79 27.06
C ASN A 26 -2.69 1.65 28.00
N ARG A 27 -2.00 0.50 27.98
CA ARG A 27 -2.32 -0.71 28.73
C ARG A 27 -3.67 -1.30 28.33
N GLU A 28 -4.15 -1.06 27.13
CA GLU A 28 -5.26 -1.80 26.58
C GLU A 28 -4.75 -2.98 25.78
N TRP A 29 -5.58 -4.02 25.72
CA TRP A 29 -5.30 -5.17 24.89
C TRP A 29 -5.95 -4.95 23.51
N ILE A 30 -5.15 -5.02 22.46
CA ILE A 30 -5.61 -4.95 21.07
C ILE A 30 -5.38 -6.29 20.37
N TRP A 31 -6.25 -6.61 19.42
CA TRP A 31 -5.99 -7.72 18.51
C TRP A 31 -5.00 -7.25 17.44
N LEU A 32 -3.84 -7.88 17.38
CA LEU A 32 -2.81 -7.57 16.42
C LEU A 32 -2.57 -8.79 15.55
N ARG A 33 -2.64 -8.59 14.23
CA ARG A 33 -2.21 -9.57 13.24
C ARG A 33 -0.79 -9.23 12.82
N THR A 34 0.14 -10.15 13.03
CA THR A 34 1.52 -10.02 12.57
C THR A 34 1.74 -11.03 11.46
N SER A 35 2.11 -10.54 10.27
CA SER A 35 2.63 -11.36 9.18
C SER A 35 4.14 -11.22 9.13
N ALA A 36 4.86 -12.33 9.16
CA ALA A 36 6.32 -12.32 9.25
C ALA A 36 6.98 -13.37 8.37
N PHE A 37 8.19 -13.04 7.89
CA PHE A 37 9.07 -13.96 7.16
C PHE A 37 10.53 -13.69 7.53
N SER A 38 11.39 -14.68 7.32
CA SER A 38 12.84 -14.56 7.49
C SER A 38 13.46 -13.97 6.24
N PHE A 39 14.23 -12.89 6.40
CA PHE A 39 15.08 -12.35 5.35
C PHE A 39 16.44 -13.02 5.41
N LEU A 40 16.88 -13.56 4.27
CA LEU A 40 18.13 -14.28 4.14
C LEU A 40 19.12 -13.45 3.34
N ASN A 41 20.39 -13.50 3.75
CA ASN A 41 21.46 -12.94 2.95
C ASN A 41 21.57 -13.74 1.63
N PRO A 42 21.52 -13.09 0.45
CA PRO A 42 21.52 -13.78 -0.85
C PRO A 42 22.85 -14.48 -1.19
N TYR A 43 23.93 -14.20 -0.46
CA TYR A 43 25.24 -14.81 -0.68
C TYR A 43 25.55 -15.96 0.28
N THR A 44 25.05 -15.89 1.53
CA THR A 44 25.38 -16.88 2.57
C THR A 44 24.20 -17.78 2.97
N ASP A 45 22.97 -17.47 2.54
CA ASP A 45 21.74 -18.16 2.94
C ASP A 45 21.51 -18.21 4.47
N GLU A 46 22.14 -17.30 5.21
CA GLU A 46 21.95 -17.11 6.63
C GLU A 46 20.81 -16.12 6.89
N VAL A 47 20.08 -16.31 8.00
CA VAL A 47 19.00 -15.39 8.39
C VAL A 47 19.62 -14.14 9.02
N GLU A 48 19.38 -12.98 8.42
CA GLU A 48 19.83 -11.70 8.97
C GLU A 48 18.81 -11.14 9.96
N TYR A 49 17.54 -11.10 9.57
CA TYR A 49 16.46 -10.56 10.39
C TYR A 49 15.10 -11.14 10.01
N ILE A 50 14.13 -10.92 10.88
CA ILE A 50 12.73 -11.23 10.63
C ILE A 50 12.01 -9.92 10.30
N VAL A 51 11.31 -9.90 9.18
CA VAL A 51 10.45 -8.77 8.80
C VAL A 51 9.05 -9.05 9.33
N CYS A 52 8.47 -8.09 10.05
CA CYS A 52 7.12 -8.18 10.58
C CYS A 52 6.26 -7.03 10.03
N THR A 53 5.14 -7.36 9.38
CA THR A 53 4.06 -6.42 9.08
C THR A 53 2.96 -6.59 10.12
N ASN A 54 2.69 -5.54 10.89
CA ASN A 54 1.73 -5.58 12.00
C ASN A 54 0.49 -4.75 11.66
N THR A 55 -0.68 -5.39 11.68
CA THR A 55 -1.97 -4.77 11.40
C THR A 55 -2.90 -4.93 12.58
N THR A 56 -3.40 -3.82 13.13
CA THR A 56 -4.42 -3.85 14.18
C THR A 56 -5.74 -4.33 13.58
N ALA A 57 -6.36 -5.33 14.18
CA ALA A 57 -7.76 -5.62 13.91
C ALA A 57 -8.58 -4.52 14.59
N LYS A 58 -8.91 -3.47 13.85
CA LYS A 58 -9.88 -2.47 14.31
C LYS A 58 -11.15 -3.24 14.67
N SER A 59 -11.74 -2.95 15.82
CA SER A 59 -13.05 -3.48 16.16
C SER A 59 -13.96 -3.21 14.97
N LEU A 60 -14.56 -4.25 14.42
CA LEU A 60 -15.66 -4.15 13.48
C LEU A 60 -16.85 -3.58 14.27
N HIS A 61 -16.76 -2.32 14.66
CA HIS A 61 -17.92 -1.57 15.10
C HIS A 61 -18.65 -1.20 13.81
N PRO A 62 -19.88 -1.67 13.58
CA PRO A 62 -20.65 -1.30 12.41
C PRO A 62 -21.12 0.14 12.61
N SER A 63 -20.30 1.12 12.27
CA SER A 63 -20.83 2.31 11.61
C SER A 63 -20.91 1.93 10.14
N GLY A 64 -22.13 1.83 9.61
CA GLY A 64 -22.43 1.36 8.25
C GLY A 64 -21.42 1.86 7.22
N GLU A 65 -20.98 1.05 6.28
CA GLU A 65 -21.82 0.62 5.17
C GLU A 65 -21.57 -0.83 4.76
N THR A 66 -22.66 -1.47 4.33
CA THR A 66 -22.73 -2.81 3.76
C THR A 66 -21.78 -2.95 2.56
N ALA A 67 -20.76 -3.81 2.66
CA ALA A 67 -20.11 -4.39 1.50
C ALA A 67 -20.29 -5.91 1.58
N ALA A 68 -21.32 -6.39 0.90
CA ALA A 68 -21.62 -7.81 0.75
C ALA A 68 -20.49 -8.49 -0.02
N GLU A 69 -20.09 -9.66 0.47
CA GLU A 69 -19.24 -10.60 -0.25
C GLU A 69 -19.96 -11.06 -1.52
N THR A 70 -19.32 -10.92 -2.67
CA THR A 70 -19.66 -11.61 -3.92
C THR A 70 -18.40 -12.30 -4.45
N PRO A 71 -18.50 -13.55 -4.93
CA PRO A 71 -17.34 -14.27 -5.45
C PRO A 71 -16.94 -13.75 -6.84
N GLU A 72 -15.65 -13.92 -7.14
CA GLU A 72 -14.88 -13.40 -8.26
C GLU A 72 -15.55 -13.51 -9.65
N GLN A 73 -15.56 -12.39 -10.40
CA GLN A 73 -15.43 -12.39 -11.86
C GLN A 73 -14.35 -11.39 -12.28
N VAL A 74 -13.26 -11.92 -12.83
CA VAL A 74 -12.18 -11.13 -13.43
C VAL A 74 -12.69 -10.51 -14.73
N SER A 75 -12.73 -9.18 -14.81
CA SER A 75 -12.92 -8.44 -16.06
C SER A 75 -12.01 -7.22 -16.07
N TYR A 76 -11.10 -7.19 -17.04
CA TYR A 76 -10.18 -6.07 -17.27
C TYR A 76 -10.98 -4.84 -17.72
N GLN A 77 -10.97 -3.76 -16.94
CA GLN A 77 -11.47 -2.44 -17.37
C GLN A 77 -10.44 -1.36 -17.06
N GLN A 78 -10.13 -0.58 -18.09
CA GLN A 78 -9.05 0.41 -18.14
C GLN A 78 -9.26 1.59 -17.18
N PRO A 79 -8.20 2.34 -16.82
CA PRO A 79 -8.34 3.55 -15.99
C PRO A 79 -9.10 4.62 -16.79
N GLY A 80 -10.36 4.83 -16.44
CA GLY A 80 -11.18 5.91 -16.99
C GLY A 80 -10.66 7.26 -16.51
N LEU A 81 -10.01 8.00 -17.41
CA LEU A 81 -9.77 9.42 -17.25
C LEU A 81 -11.09 10.17 -17.41
N ASP A 82 -11.55 10.81 -16.32
CA ASP A 82 -12.71 11.70 -16.30
C ASP A 82 -12.35 13.02 -17.03
N TYR A 83 -12.96 13.25 -18.19
CA TYR A 83 -12.80 14.47 -19.00
C TYR A 83 -13.82 15.58 -18.69
N SER A 84 -14.64 15.43 -17.65
CA SER A 84 -15.80 16.31 -17.40
C SER A 84 -15.50 17.55 -16.54
N LEU A 85 -14.30 17.68 -15.97
CA LEU A 85 -13.92 18.81 -15.12
C LEU A 85 -13.20 19.97 -15.84
N GLN A 86 -12.85 19.85 -17.12
CA GLN A 86 -12.05 20.88 -17.83
C GLN A 86 -12.88 22.05 -18.41
N ARG A 87 -14.20 22.07 -18.22
CA ARG A 87 -15.12 23.02 -18.88
C ARG A 87 -15.65 24.14 -17.97
N ARG A 88 -14.98 24.47 -16.85
CA ARG A 88 -15.45 25.56 -15.98
C ARG A 88 -14.45 26.62 -15.53
N ASP A 89 -13.17 26.57 -15.87
CA ASP A 89 -12.26 27.66 -15.48
C ASP A 89 -11.13 27.92 -16.48
N ALA A 90 -11.44 28.66 -17.55
CA ALA A 90 -10.46 29.13 -18.54
C ALA A 90 -9.91 30.53 -18.20
N GLY A 91 -9.98 30.96 -16.93
CA GLY A 91 -9.56 32.30 -16.50
C GLY A 91 -8.21 32.37 -15.77
N ILE A 92 -7.72 31.26 -15.21
CA ILE A 92 -6.63 31.32 -14.21
C ILE A 92 -5.23 31.09 -14.80
N TYR A 93 -5.10 30.46 -15.97
CA TYR A 93 -3.80 30.12 -16.57
C TYR A 93 -3.26 31.11 -17.62
N SER A 94 -3.85 32.30 -17.77
CA SER A 94 -3.38 33.28 -18.78
C SER A 94 -2.07 34.01 -18.40
N HIS A 95 -1.54 33.82 -17.19
CA HIS A 95 -0.39 34.59 -16.69
C HIS A 95 0.94 33.81 -16.66
N MET A 96 0.98 32.56 -17.15
CA MET A 96 2.18 31.71 -17.05
C MET A 96 2.89 31.41 -18.39
N LEU A 97 2.53 32.08 -19.48
CA LEU A 97 3.23 31.91 -20.76
C LEU A 97 4.26 33.02 -20.98
N PRO A 98 5.58 32.74 -20.90
CA PRO A 98 6.60 33.67 -21.34
C PRO A 98 6.59 33.79 -22.87
N THR A 99 6.60 35.03 -23.36
CA THR A 99 6.68 35.37 -24.78
C THR A 99 8.07 35.05 -25.33
N THR A 100 8.24 33.90 -25.98
CA THR A 100 9.43 33.63 -26.81
C THR A 100 9.07 33.76 -28.27
N HIS A 101 9.21 34.97 -28.79
CA HIS A 101 9.26 35.25 -30.22
C HIS A 101 10.69 34.93 -30.69
N ILE A 102 10.94 33.70 -31.15
CA ILE A 102 12.16 33.41 -31.92
C ILE A 102 11.83 33.67 -33.39
N GLN A 103 12.21 34.86 -33.83
CA GLN A 103 12.30 35.26 -35.22
C GLN A 103 13.60 34.65 -35.77
N SER A 104 13.52 33.51 -36.44
CA SER A 104 14.63 33.00 -37.24
C SER A 104 14.41 33.40 -38.69
N GLU A 105 14.97 34.54 -39.05
CA GLU A 105 15.36 34.85 -40.43
C GLU A 105 16.50 33.90 -40.86
N TYR A 106 16.37 33.32 -42.04
CA TYR A 106 17.29 33.42 -43.19
C TYR A 106 17.26 32.17 -44.08
N MET A 107 17.06 32.46 -45.36
CA MET A 107 17.14 31.66 -46.58
C MET A 107 18.52 30.97 -46.76
N PRO A 108 18.69 30.00 -47.68
CA PRO A 108 18.47 30.14 -49.13
C PRO A 108 17.50 29.13 -49.76
#